data_AF-A0A7N0T7R7-F1
#
_entry.id   AF-A0A7N0T7R7-F1
#
_cell.length_a   1.000
_cell.length_b   1.000
_cell.length_c   1.000
_cell.angle_alpha   90.00
_cell.angle_beta   90.00
_cell.angle_gamma   90.00
#
_symmetry.space_group_name_H-M   'P 1'
#
loop_
_entity.id
_entity.type
_entity.pdbx_description
1 polymer ?
#
loop_
_entity_poly.entity_id
_entity_poly.type
_entity_poly.pdbx_seq_one_letter_code
_entity_poly.pdbx_strand_id
1 'polypeptide(L)'
;MATTFHSLPFCSSAPNCTQQPRCLAGIVSCVHQSARSSFAGRSLHLPHLKWTPTKLRSQNARPVMMTVKPKIQFIQGIDEQTIPDVKLTKSRDGTNGMAIFKFDQPSVFDASGDVGDITGFYMIDEEGVLQSVDVSAKFVNGKPAGVEAKYVMRTPKDWDRFMRFMERYSEANGLQFIKK
;
A
#
# COMPACT_ATOMS: atom_id res chain seq x y z
N MET A 1 52.06 9.84 6.22
CA MET A 1 51.57 10.49 4.99
C MET A 1 50.08 10.70 5.17
N ALA A 2 49.63 11.93 5.41
CA ALA A 2 48.25 12.25 5.73
C ALA A 2 47.72 13.24 4.68
N THR A 3 46.52 12.99 4.16
CA THR A 3 45.81 13.89 3.25
C THR A 3 44.34 13.96 3.65
N THR A 4 43.96 15.12 4.17
CA THR A 4 42.60 15.57 4.48
C THR A 4 42.03 16.28 3.26
N PHE A 5 40.75 16.06 2.92
CA PHE A 5 40.02 16.87 1.94
C PHE A 5 38.79 17.51 2.61
N HIS A 6 38.70 18.83 2.49
CA HIS A 6 37.57 19.67 2.89
C HIS A 6 37.24 20.61 1.72
N SER A 7 35.95 20.81 1.43
CA SER A 7 35.49 21.97 0.65
C SER A 7 34.04 22.34 1.02
N LEU A 8 33.82 23.66 1.09
CA LEU A 8 32.75 24.42 1.73
C LEU A 8 31.47 24.60 0.88
N PRO A 9 30.35 25.01 1.48
CA PRO A 9 29.09 25.29 0.79
C PRO A 9 29.06 26.69 0.15
N PHE A 10 28.37 26.81 -1.00
CA PHE A 10 28.03 28.11 -1.61
C PHE A 10 26.59 28.48 -1.25
N CYS A 11 26.44 29.61 -0.55
CA CYS A 11 25.21 30.38 -0.43
C CYS A 11 25.00 31.26 -1.66
N SER A 12 23.74 31.55 -2.00
CA SER A 12 23.37 32.76 -2.73
C SER A 12 22.02 33.28 -2.20
N SER A 13 21.98 34.60 -2.09
CA SER A 13 21.06 35.43 -1.33
C SER A 13 19.77 35.77 -2.10
N ALA A 14 18.74 36.15 -1.33
CA ALA A 14 17.39 36.56 -1.72
C ALA A 14 17.30 37.85 -2.57
N PRO A 15 16.08 38.28 -2.97
CA PRO A 15 15.39 39.28 -2.13
C PRO A 15 13.86 39.14 -1.99
N ASN A 16 13.35 39.85 -0.98
CA ASN A 16 11.95 40.09 -0.60
C ASN A 16 11.09 40.72 -1.71
N CYS A 17 9.79 40.39 -1.73
CA CYS A 17 8.77 41.37 -2.11
C CYS A 17 7.46 41.14 -1.33
N THR A 18 7.13 42.14 -0.52
CA THR A 18 5.88 42.35 0.21
C THR A 18 4.81 42.87 -0.76
N GLN A 19 3.56 42.39 -0.67
CA GLN A 19 2.35 43.23 -0.72
C GLN A 19 1.04 42.41 -0.68
N GLN A 20 0.21 42.72 0.32
CA GLN A 20 -1.25 42.66 0.24
C GLN A 20 -1.76 43.77 -0.70
N PRO A 21 -3.02 43.70 -1.14
CA PRO A 21 -3.91 44.78 -0.67
C PRO A 21 -5.31 44.32 -0.25
N ARG A 22 -5.96 45.28 0.42
CA ARG A 22 -7.24 45.27 1.12
C ARG A 22 -8.46 45.26 0.19
N CYS A 23 -9.57 44.84 0.80
CA CYS A 23 -10.98 45.17 0.63
C CYS A 23 -11.40 46.27 -0.37
N LEU A 24 -12.54 46.06 -1.04
CA LEU A 24 -13.58 47.08 -1.24
C LEU A 24 -14.96 46.45 -1.50
N ALA A 25 -15.96 47.08 -0.89
CA ALA A 25 -17.38 46.78 -0.97
C ALA A 25 -17.98 47.13 -2.34
N GLY A 26 -19.09 46.47 -2.70
CA GLY A 26 -19.89 46.81 -3.87
C GLY A 26 -21.25 46.11 -3.84
N ILE A 27 -22.22 46.74 -3.16
CA ILE A 27 -23.65 46.46 -3.28
C ILE A 27 -24.07 46.82 -4.70
N VAL A 28 -24.65 45.88 -5.46
CA VAL A 28 -25.59 46.22 -6.52
C VAL A 28 -26.69 45.17 -6.59
N SER A 29 -27.89 45.61 -6.25
CA SER A 29 -29.17 44.93 -6.42
C SER A 29 -29.44 44.67 -7.91
N CYS A 30 -29.80 43.44 -8.27
CA CYS A 30 -30.48 43.19 -9.54
C CYS A 30 -31.93 42.75 -9.28
N VAL A 31 -32.80 43.68 -9.68
CA VAL A 31 -34.26 43.66 -9.62
C VAL A 31 -34.83 42.55 -10.49
N HIS A 32 -35.93 41.98 -10.00
CA HIS A 32 -36.78 41.03 -10.68
C HIS A 32 -37.21 41.56 -12.06
N GLN A 33 -37.04 40.75 -13.11
CA GLN A 33 -37.88 40.86 -14.30
C GLN A 33 -38.66 39.56 -14.49
N SER A 34 -39.90 39.63 -14.01
CA SER A 34 -40.98 38.73 -14.36
C SER A 34 -41.25 38.84 -15.86
N ALA A 35 -40.89 37.80 -16.61
CA ALA A 35 -41.42 37.60 -17.95
C ALA A 35 -42.85 37.03 -17.81
N ARG A 36 -43.84 37.89 -18.03
CA ARG A 36 -45.25 37.49 -18.19
C ARG A 36 -45.41 36.75 -19.52
N SER A 37 -45.52 35.43 -19.50
CA SER A 37 -46.03 34.66 -20.64
C SER A 37 -47.51 34.32 -20.43
N SER A 38 -48.39 34.85 -21.28
CA SER A 38 -49.76 34.36 -21.38
C SER A 38 -49.77 33.13 -22.29
N PHE A 39 -49.97 31.94 -21.72
CA PHE A 39 -50.52 30.84 -22.50
C PHE A 39 -51.54 30.09 -21.67
N ALA A 40 -52.68 29.86 -22.31
CA ALA A 40 -53.89 29.33 -21.70
C ALA A 40 -53.64 27.96 -21.04
N GLY A 41 -54.22 27.79 -19.85
CA GLY A 41 -54.06 26.62 -19.03
C GLY A 41 -54.62 25.34 -19.65
N ARG A 42 -53.83 24.28 -19.54
CA ARG A 42 -54.29 22.92 -19.26
C ARG A 42 -53.25 22.27 -18.35
N SER A 43 -53.59 22.14 -17.07
CA SER A 43 -52.82 21.30 -16.14
C SER A 43 -53.11 19.85 -16.48
N LEU A 44 -52.12 19.13 -17.01
CA LEU A 44 -52.20 17.69 -17.16
C LEU A 44 -51.83 17.06 -15.82
N HIS A 45 -52.86 16.67 -15.07
CA HIS A 45 -52.69 15.86 -13.87
C HIS A 45 -52.23 14.46 -14.28
N LEU A 46 -50.91 14.24 -14.34
CA LEU A 46 -50.38 12.88 -14.38
C LEU A 46 -50.71 12.19 -13.05
N PRO A 47 -51.18 10.93 -13.07
CA PRO A 47 -51.30 10.17 -11.84
C PRO A 47 -49.91 10.08 -11.21
N HIS A 48 -49.80 10.57 -9.98
CA HIS A 48 -48.65 10.35 -9.12
C HIS A 48 -48.38 8.84 -9.06
N LEU A 49 -47.41 8.38 -9.85
CA LEU A 49 -46.74 7.12 -9.59
C LEU A 49 -46.15 7.25 -8.20
N LYS A 50 -46.77 6.57 -7.24
CA LYS A 50 -46.24 6.41 -5.89
C LYS A 50 -44.96 5.59 -6.02
N TRP A 51 -43.86 6.29 -6.28
CA TRP A 51 -42.54 5.72 -6.17
C TRP A 51 -42.31 5.51 -4.68
N THR A 52 -42.58 4.29 -4.22
CA THR A 52 -42.06 3.84 -2.93
C THR A 52 -40.54 3.83 -3.08
N PRO A 53 -39.77 4.53 -2.25
CA PRO A 53 -38.34 4.32 -2.21
C PRO A 53 -38.15 2.90 -1.67
N THR A 54 -38.00 1.93 -2.55
CA THR A 54 -37.40 0.65 -2.20
C THR A 54 -36.05 1.03 -1.64
N LYS A 55 -35.91 0.96 -0.31
CA LYS A 55 -34.62 0.95 0.37
C LYS A 55 -33.88 -0.25 -0.22
N LEU A 56 -33.20 -0.04 -1.34
CA LEU A 56 -32.19 -0.94 -1.80
C LEU A 56 -31.12 -0.85 -0.72
N ARG A 57 -31.11 -1.87 0.14
CA ARG A 57 -30.04 -2.12 1.08
C ARG A 57 -28.76 -2.09 0.26
N SER A 58 -28.08 -0.96 0.32
CA SER A 58 -26.72 -0.78 -0.18
C SER A 58 -25.86 -1.74 0.62
N GLN A 59 -25.85 -3.00 0.20
CA GLN A 59 -24.80 -3.91 0.59
C GLN A 59 -23.56 -3.32 -0.04
N ASN A 60 -22.77 -2.66 0.79
CA ASN A 60 -21.44 -2.12 0.51
C ASN A 60 -20.86 -2.78 -0.73
N ALA A 61 -21.04 -2.12 -1.88
CA ALA A 61 -20.24 -2.40 -3.04
C ALA A 61 -18.85 -1.88 -2.66
N ARG A 62 -18.10 -2.74 -1.95
CA ARG A 62 -16.67 -2.58 -1.84
C ARG A 62 -16.19 -2.48 -3.30
N PRO A 63 -15.44 -1.45 -3.69
CA PRO A 63 -14.86 -1.44 -5.00
C PRO A 63 -14.11 -2.76 -5.13
N VAL A 64 -14.45 -3.54 -6.15
CA VAL A 64 -13.72 -4.75 -6.51
C VAL A 64 -12.37 -4.25 -7.01
N MET A 65 -11.48 -3.98 -6.05
CA MET A 65 -10.08 -3.74 -6.32
C MET A 65 -9.59 -5.01 -7.01
N MET A 66 -8.96 -4.84 -8.18
CA MET A 66 -8.39 -5.93 -8.97
C MET A 66 -7.67 -6.88 -8.03
N THR A 67 -8.20 -8.09 -7.82
CA THR A 67 -7.74 -8.97 -6.74
C THR A 67 -6.36 -9.50 -7.08
N VAL A 68 -5.33 -8.79 -6.64
CA VAL A 68 -3.94 -9.25 -6.75
C VAL A 68 -3.75 -10.30 -5.66
N LYS A 69 -3.58 -11.56 -6.06
CA LYS A 69 -3.26 -12.65 -5.12
C LYS A 69 -1.97 -12.30 -4.38
N PRO A 70 -1.97 -12.32 -3.03
CA PRO A 70 -0.78 -12.00 -2.24
C PRO A 70 0.30 -13.07 -2.48
N LYS A 71 1.52 -12.62 -2.71
CA LYS A 71 2.63 -13.50 -3.10
C LYS A 71 3.97 -13.00 -2.58
N ILE A 72 4.91 -13.94 -2.48
CA ILE A 72 6.28 -13.68 -2.07
C ILE A 72 7.20 -13.95 -3.26
N GLN A 73 8.24 -13.14 -3.42
CA GLN A 73 9.24 -13.31 -4.46
C GLN A 73 10.64 -13.07 -3.90
N PHE A 74 11.61 -13.87 -4.31
CA PHE A 74 13.04 -13.61 -4.11
C PHE A 74 13.70 -12.94 -5.33
N ILE A 75 13.06 -13.13 -6.48
CA ILE A 75 13.46 -12.61 -7.78
C ILE A 75 12.20 -12.00 -8.39
N GLN A 76 12.30 -10.75 -8.81
CA GLN A 76 11.13 -10.03 -9.31
C GLN A 76 10.50 -10.75 -10.51
N GLY A 77 9.19 -10.97 -10.43
CA GLY A 77 8.43 -11.68 -11.45
C GLY A 77 8.32 -13.19 -11.24
N ILE A 78 9.02 -13.76 -10.26
CA ILE A 78 9.00 -15.20 -9.98
C ILE A 78 8.41 -15.44 -8.61
N ASP A 79 7.23 -16.05 -8.61
CA ASP A 79 6.45 -16.32 -7.40
C ASP A 79 7.03 -17.52 -6.67
N GLU A 80 7.37 -17.33 -5.40
CA GLU A 80 7.83 -18.39 -4.51
C GLU A 80 6.65 -19.28 -4.11
N GLN A 81 6.79 -20.59 -4.34
CA GLN A 81 5.74 -21.56 -4.04
C GLN A 81 5.87 -22.13 -2.62
N THR A 82 7.08 -22.17 -2.07
CA THR A 82 7.32 -22.73 -0.75
C THR A 82 6.76 -21.79 0.33
N ILE A 83 5.95 -22.36 1.22
CA ILE A 83 5.34 -21.62 2.32
C ILE A 83 6.36 -21.46 3.46
N PRO A 84 6.62 -20.23 3.95
CA PRO A 84 7.59 -20.01 5.00
C PRO A 84 7.05 -20.27 6.41
N ASP A 85 7.96 -20.67 7.29
CA ASP A 85 7.80 -20.47 8.72
C ASP A 85 8.05 -19.00 9.08
N VAL A 86 7.05 -18.35 9.67
CA VAL A 86 7.13 -16.93 10.03
C VAL A 86 7.24 -16.76 11.54
N LYS A 87 8.31 -16.10 11.97
CA LYS A 87 8.51 -15.70 13.37
C LYS A 87 8.49 -14.20 13.50
N LEU A 88 7.56 -13.70 14.32
CA LEU A 88 7.46 -12.29 14.65
C LEU A 88 8.17 -11.99 15.97
N THR A 89 8.94 -10.91 16.00
CA THR A 89 9.64 -10.41 17.18
C THR A 89 9.38 -8.93 17.34
N LYS A 90 9.29 -8.45 18.58
CA LYS A 90 9.08 -7.04 18.90
C LYS A 90 10.02 -6.66 20.04
N SER A 91 10.61 -5.47 19.97
CA SER A 91 11.40 -4.93 21.07
C SER A 91 10.55 -4.78 22.33
N ARG A 92 11.20 -4.77 23.50
CA ARG A 92 10.50 -4.57 24.79
C ARG A 92 9.72 -3.26 24.82
N ASP A 93 10.29 -2.21 24.22
CA ASP A 93 9.69 -0.87 24.15
C ASP A 93 8.60 -0.77 23.08
N GLY A 94 8.42 -1.82 22.26
CA GLY A 94 7.38 -1.90 21.25
C GLY A 94 7.58 -1.02 20.01
N THR A 95 8.69 -0.28 19.93
CA THR A 95 9.02 0.64 18.85
C THR A 95 9.50 -0.04 17.58
N ASN A 96 10.22 -1.16 17.71
CA ASN A 96 10.80 -1.88 16.59
C ASN A 96 10.24 -3.30 16.55
N GLY A 97 9.78 -3.71 15.38
CA GLY A 97 9.36 -5.08 15.08
C GLY A 97 10.28 -5.70 14.04
N MET A 98 10.38 -7.02 14.05
CA MET A 98 11.04 -7.76 12.98
C MET A 98 10.30 -9.07 12.72
N ALA A 99 10.02 -9.33 11.46
CA ALA A 99 9.52 -10.61 10.98
C ALA A 99 10.69 -11.38 10.35
N ILE A 100 10.84 -12.65 10.74
CA ILE A 100 11.83 -13.58 10.20
C ILE A 100 11.05 -14.65 9.45
N PHE A 101 11.39 -14.83 8.18
CA PHE A 101 10.83 -15.86 7.32
C PHE A 101 11.88 -16.92 7.08
N LYS A 102 11.49 -18.19 7.23
CA LYS A 102 12.35 -19.33 6.94
C LYS A 102 11.67 -20.22 5.91
N PHE A 103 12.34 -20.45 4.81
CA PHE A 103 11.91 -21.33 3.75
C PHE A 103 12.82 -22.55 3.77
N ASP A 104 12.24 -23.71 3.97
CA ASP A 104 12.93 -24.98 3.81
C ASP A 104 12.75 -25.43 2.36
N GLN A 105 13.84 -25.70 1.65
CA GLN A 105 13.83 -26.05 0.23
C GLN A 105 12.96 -25.09 -0.62
N PRO A 106 13.33 -23.80 -0.70
CA PRO A 106 12.58 -22.84 -1.51
C PRO A 106 12.72 -23.15 -3.00
N SER A 107 11.62 -22.95 -3.73
CA SER A 107 11.52 -23.20 -5.17
C SER A 107 12.47 -22.33 -6.00
N VAL A 108 12.94 -21.20 -5.46
CA VAL A 108 13.99 -20.39 -6.10
C VAL A 108 15.28 -21.17 -6.39
N PHE A 109 15.59 -22.24 -5.64
CA PHE A 109 16.77 -23.07 -5.91
C PHE A 109 16.58 -24.06 -7.06
N ASP A 110 15.33 -24.48 -7.31
CA ASP A 110 14.99 -25.43 -8.38
C ASP A 110 14.97 -24.76 -9.76
N ALA A 111 14.95 -23.44 -9.80
CA ALA A 111 15.00 -22.64 -11.03
C ALA A 111 16.42 -22.56 -11.64
N SER A 112 17.22 -23.61 -11.45
CA SER A 112 18.66 -23.65 -11.66
C SER A 112 19.03 -23.30 -13.11
N GLY A 113 19.68 -22.15 -13.30
CA GLY A 113 20.33 -21.76 -14.56
C GLY A 113 19.74 -20.52 -15.24
N ASP A 114 18.42 -20.36 -15.26
CA ASP A 114 17.76 -19.35 -16.11
C ASP A 114 17.19 -18.15 -15.33
N VAL A 115 17.04 -18.29 -14.01
CA VAL A 115 16.18 -17.41 -13.21
C VAL A 115 16.92 -16.28 -12.46
N GLY A 116 18.25 -16.32 -12.42
CA GLY A 116 19.07 -15.25 -11.84
C GLY A 116 19.27 -15.38 -10.33
N ASP A 117 20.11 -14.50 -9.77
CA ASP A 117 20.44 -14.51 -8.35
C ASP A 117 19.33 -13.89 -7.48
N ILE A 118 19.27 -14.28 -6.21
CA ILE A 118 18.36 -13.68 -5.22
C ILE A 118 18.68 -12.18 -5.09
N THR A 119 17.76 -11.33 -5.54
CA THR A 119 17.93 -9.87 -5.57
C THR A 119 17.38 -9.19 -4.32
N GLY A 120 16.43 -9.84 -3.64
CA GLY A 120 15.82 -9.32 -2.43
C GLY A 120 14.70 -10.22 -1.94
N PHE A 121 13.86 -9.67 -1.07
CA PHE A 121 12.66 -10.32 -0.56
C PHE A 121 11.48 -9.37 -0.75
N TYR A 122 10.51 -9.77 -1.57
CA TYR A 122 9.37 -8.96 -1.95
C TYR A 122 8.07 -9.64 -1.53
N MET A 123 7.23 -8.91 -0.81
CA MET A 123 5.88 -9.31 -0.39
C MET A 123 4.90 -8.41 -1.12
N ILE A 124 4.15 -8.98 -2.07
CA ILE A 124 3.35 -8.24 -3.04
C ILE A 124 1.87 -8.56 -2.81
N ASP A 125 1.04 -7.52 -2.73
CA ASP A 125 -0.42 -7.62 -2.65
C ASP A 125 -1.09 -6.41 -3.33
N GLU A 126 -2.41 -6.28 -3.22
CA GLU A 126 -3.17 -5.13 -3.79
C GLU A 126 -2.85 -3.76 -3.17
N GLU A 127 -2.22 -3.71 -1.98
CA GLU A 127 -1.79 -2.46 -1.34
C GLU A 127 -0.36 -2.07 -1.77
N GLY A 128 0.32 -2.88 -2.60
CA GLY A 128 1.65 -2.63 -3.11
C GLY A 128 2.68 -3.67 -2.66
N VAL A 129 3.94 -3.23 -2.51
CA VAL A 129 5.09 -4.10 -2.24
C VAL A 129 5.77 -3.72 -0.93
N LEU A 130 5.94 -4.69 -0.03
CA LEU A 130 6.87 -4.61 1.09
C LEU A 130 8.15 -5.34 0.69
N GLN A 131 9.32 -4.73 0.89
CA GLN A 131 10.59 -5.30 0.45
C GLN A 131 11.67 -5.27 1.52
N SER A 132 12.60 -6.22 1.44
CA SER A 132 13.82 -6.26 2.24
C SER A 132 15.01 -6.73 1.41
N VAL A 133 16.20 -6.31 1.82
CA VAL A 133 17.49 -6.76 1.28
C VAL A 133 18.18 -7.78 2.20
N ASP A 134 17.69 -7.95 3.44
CA ASP A 134 18.27 -8.88 4.41
C ASP A 134 17.77 -10.30 4.11
N VAL A 135 18.48 -10.97 3.20
CA VAL A 135 18.23 -12.34 2.76
C VAL A 135 19.51 -13.14 2.85
N SER A 136 19.42 -14.35 3.39
CA SER A 136 20.55 -15.25 3.62
C SER A 136 20.20 -16.67 3.20
N ALA A 137 21.04 -17.28 2.36
CA ALA A 137 20.93 -18.69 2.02
C ALA A 137 21.57 -19.57 3.11
N LYS A 138 20.94 -20.71 3.40
CA LYS A 138 21.46 -21.76 4.27
C LYS A 138 21.97 -22.91 3.44
N PHE A 139 23.19 -23.34 3.71
CA PHE A 139 23.81 -24.47 3.06
C PHE A 139 24.02 -25.60 4.07
N VAL A 140 23.68 -26.83 3.68
CA VAL A 140 23.93 -28.03 4.47
C VAL A 140 24.70 -28.99 3.58
N ASN A 141 25.90 -29.41 4.02
CA ASN A 141 26.80 -30.28 3.27
C ASN A 141 27.12 -29.77 1.85
N GLY A 142 27.31 -28.46 1.70
CA GLY A 142 27.63 -27.81 0.42
C GLY A 142 26.46 -27.67 -0.56
N LYS A 143 25.24 -28.08 -0.17
CA LYS A 143 24.03 -27.90 -0.98
C LYS A 143 23.15 -26.79 -0.41
N PRO A 144 22.51 -25.96 -1.26
CA PRO A 144 21.53 -25.00 -0.78
C PRO A 144 20.34 -25.76 -0.17
N ALA A 145 19.98 -25.41 1.06
CA ALA A 145 18.99 -26.13 1.86
C ALA A 145 17.81 -25.23 2.27
N GLY A 146 18.04 -23.93 2.44
CA GLY A 146 16.96 -23.01 2.78
C GLY A 146 17.31 -21.55 2.56
N VAL A 147 16.33 -20.68 2.72
CA VAL A 147 16.50 -19.22 2.70
C VAL A 147 15.89 -18.63 3.97
N GLU A 148 16.60 -17.70 4.60
CA GLU A 148 16.09 -16.89 5.68
C GLU A 148 16.04 -15.43 5.23
N ALA A 149 14.88 -14.79 5.35
CA ALA A 149 14.69 -13.38 5.05
C ALA A 149 14.17 -12.63 6.29
N LYS A 150 14.65 -11.41 6.49
CA LYS A 150 14.25 -10.57 7.63
C LYS A 150 13.64 -9.28 7.14
N TYR A 151 12.48 -8.93 7.70
CA TYR A 151 11.80 -7.67 7.44
C TYR A 151 11.72 -6.85 8.73
N VAL A 152 12.35 -5.68 8.74
CA VAL A 152 12.41 -4.78 9.90
C VAL A 152 11.31 -3.72 9.78
N MET A 153 10.49 -3.62 10.82
CA MET A 153 9.41 -2.64 10.95
C MET A 153 9.83 -1.59 11.97
N ARG A 154 9.95 -0.33 11.53
CA ARG A 154 10.43 0.78 12.39
C ARG A 154 9.29 1.67 12.88
N THR A 155 8.15 1.61 12.22
CA THR A 155 6.97 2.42 12.55
C THR A 155 5.74 1.55 12.77
N PRO A 156 4.73 2.05 13.53
CA PRO A 156 3.44 1.36 13.64
C PRO A 156 2.75 1.15 12.30
N LYS A 157 2.95 2.06 11.34
CA LYS A 157 2.39 1.93 9.99
C LYS A 157 2.98 0.73 9.23
N ASP A 158 4.28 0.49 9.37
CA ASP A 158 4.93 -0.68 8.76
C ASP A 158 4.36 -1.97 9.35
N TRP A 159 4.10 -1.97 10.65
CA TRP A 159 3.50 -3.09 11.36
C TRP A 159 2.09 -3.38 10.87
N ASP A 160 1.22 -2.36 10.82
CA ASP A 160 -0.15 -2.52 10.35
C ASP A 160 -0.19 -3.00 8.90
N ARG A 161 0.69 -2.44 8.04
CA ARG A 161 0.81 -2.82 6.63
C ARG A 161 1.29 -4.26 6.46
N PHE A 162 2.23 -4.69 7.30
CA PHE A 162 2.72 -6.07 7.35
C PHE A 162 1.63 -7.05 7.80
N MET A 163 0.89 -6.70 8.86
CA MET A 163 -0.20 -7.56 9.36
C MET A 163 -1.29 -7.77 8.31
N ARG A 164 -1.66 -6.72 7.54
CA ARG A 164 -2.62 -6.86 6.43
C ARG A 164 -2.13 -7.75 5.30
N PHE A 165 -0.83 -7.66 4.97
CA PHE A 165 -0.23 -8.58 4.01
C PHE A 165 -0.31 -10.02 4.52
N MET A 166 0.12 -10.26 5.76
CA MET A 166 0.14 -11.60 6.35
C MET A 166 -1.26 -12.20 6.49
N GLU A 167 -2.26 -11.41 6.84
CA GLU A 167 -3.66 -11.84 6.89
C GLU A 167 -4.11 -12.36 5.51
N ARG A 168 -3.97 -11.55 4.47
CA ARG A 168 -4.32 -11.93 3.09
C ARG A 168 -3.49 -13.11 2.58
N TYR A 169 -2.17 -13.10 2.83
CA TYR A 169 -1.28 -14.19 2.43
C TYR A 169 -1.65 -15.50 3.12
N SER A 170 -2.04 -15.44 4.39
CA SER A 170 -2.47 -16.63 5.14
C SER A 170 -3.79 -17.20 4.63
N GLU A 171 -4.76 -16.34 4.30
CA GLU A 171 -6.04 -16.74 3.73
C GLU A 171 -5.86 -17.41 2.35
N ALA A 172 -5.01 -16.83 1.51
CA ALA A 172 -4.74 -17.35 0.15
C ALA A 172 -3.96 -18.67 0.13
N ASN A 173 -3.19 -18.98 1.17
CA ASN A 173 -2.32 -20.16 1.25
C ASN A 173 -2.73 -21.16 2.34
N GLY A 174 -3.86 -20.93 3.03
CA GLY A 174 -4.38 -21.82 4.07
C GLY A 174 -3.48 -21.92 5.32
N LEU A 175 -2.69 -20.89 5.62
CA LEU A 175 -1.82 -20.86 6.79
C LEU A 175 -2.64 -20.66 8.07
N GLN A 176 -2.28 -21.39 9.13
CA GLN A 176 -2.86 -21.21 10.45
C GLN A 176 -1.81 -20.69 11.42
N PHE A 177 -2.17 -19.66 12.20
CA PHE A 177 -1.27 -19.11 13.22
C PHE A 177 -1.15 -20.06 14.40
N ILE A 178 0.00 -20.73 14.53
CA ILE A 178 0.35 -21.50 15.72
C ILE A 178 1.05 -20.58 16.71
N LYS A 179 0.32 -20.11 17.72
CA LYS A 179 0.91 -19.38 18.84
C LYS A 179 1.59 -20.39 19.77
N LYS A 180 2.93 -20.46 19.70
CA LYS A 180 3.75 -21.15 20.71
C LYS A 180 3.98 -20.25 21.93
#